data_AF-A0A8S1MB22-F1
#
_entry.id   AF-A0A8S1MB22-F1
#
_cell.length_a   1.000
_cell.length_b   1.000
_cell.length_c   1.000
_cell.angle_alpha   90.00
_cell.angle_beta   90.00
_cell.angle_gamma   90.00
#
_symmetry.space_group_name_H-M   'P 1'
#
loop_
_entity.id
_entity.type
_entity.pdbx_description
1 polymer ?
#
loop_
_entity_poly.entity_id
_entity_poly.type
_entity_poly.pdbx_seq_one_letter_code
_entity_poly.pdbx_strand_id
1 'polypeptide(L)'
;MFYTLTIEQRDRRKKDKKANQVNCPQCPASLQGLLKSKAFCIFCLNYVCKTHIVKKRKDPLIDDKIGKICKECEDAILFQKIMSKHQKKEQELKEQYQELQNTLDNVNSQLQDLLSQEQTIKYTIEKGQKEFEKKEQQTKQNIKEAEDRQDQCNQESLQLSQQYRKLVEEKQTKEKEKQALQEKHENIQQQEQQILIEIQEIQENIKTVNETISNVTQEIARINYNQKSEEKEKQSLFARYTQSGVGTIQIDSKQVSEIIPRPTIQKNKKQILDQPDRGEGFCCMSIIPSNSKKKKG
;
A
#
# COMPACT_ATOMS: atom_id res chain seq x y z
N MET A 1 -58.15 -35.32 -67.27
CA MET A 1 -57.40 -35.64 -68.50
C MET A 1 -57.98 -34.90 -69.70
N PHE A 2 -57.81 -33.57 -69.75
CA PHE A 2 -58.27 -32.74 -70.88
C PHE A 2 -57.16 -32.40 -71.88
N TYR A 3 -55.91 -32.43 -71.42
CA TYR A 3 -54.69 -32.12 -72.19
C TYR A 3 -53.91 -33.37 -72.62
N THR A 4 -54.42 -34.58 -72.36
CA THR A 4 -53.65 -35.83 -72.51
C THR A 4 -54.06 -36.66 -73.73
N LEU A 5 -55.10 -36.25 -74.46
CA LEU A 5 -55.54 -36.96 -75.67
C LEU A 5 -54.96 -36.29 -76.91
N THR A 6 -54.50 -37.08 -77.88
CA THR A 6 -54.14 -36.55 -79.21
C THR A 6 -55.40 -36.14 -79.99
N ILE A 7 -55.24 -35.33 -81.04
CA ILE A 7 -56.34 -34.88 -81.89
C ILE A 7 -57.14 -36.10 -82.42
N GLU A 8 -56.44 -37.12 -82.91
CA GLU A 8 -57.05 -38.35 -83.43
C GLU A 8 -57.85 -39.12 -82.37
N GLN A 9 -57.34 -39.22 -81.14
CA GLN A 9 -58.04 -39.88 -80.03
C GLN A 9 -59.31 -39.14 -79.65
N ARG A 10 -59.32 -37.80 -79.73
CA ARG A 10 -60.50 -36.99 -79.45
C ARG A 10 -61.58 -37.18 -80.52
N ASP A 11 -61.20 -37.26 -81.80
CA ASP A 11 -62.14 -37.48 -82.89
C ASP A 11 -62.81 -38.85 -82.82
N ARG A 12 -62.05 -39.90 -82.45
CA ARG A 12 -62.62 -41.24 -82.17
C ARG A 12 -63.63 -41.17 -81.00
N ARG A 13 -63.22 -40.65 -79.85
CA ARG A 13 -64.11 -40.52 -78.67
C ARG A 13 -65.36 -39.70 -78.95
N LYS A 14 -65.26 -38.65 -79.76
CA LYS A 14 -66.41 -37.82 -80.15
C LYS A 14 -67.41 -38.61 -80.99
N LYS A 15 -66.94 -39.45 -81.92
CA LYS A 15 -67.80 -40.35 -82.72
C LYS A 15 -68.49 -41.38 -81.83
N ASP A 16 -67.73 -42.02 -80.94
CA ASP A 16 -68.26 -43.05 -80.03
C ASP A 16 -69.31 -42.49 -79.07
N LYS A 17 -69.04 -41.34 -78.45
CA LYS A 17 -70.00 -40.72 -77.52
C LYS A 17 -71.23 -40.15 -78.20
N LYS A 18 -71.12 -39.71 -79.46
CA LYS A 18 -72.28 -39.27 -80.23
C LYS A 18 -73.26 -40.42 -80.51
N ALA A 19 -72.75 -41.64 -80.71
CA ALA A 19 -73.57 -42.83 -80.94
C ALA A 19 -74.22 -43.35 -79.64
N ASN A 20 -73.49 -43.29 -78.51
CA ASN A 20 -73.84 -44.04 -77.30
C ASN A 20 -74.40 -43.20 -76.14
N GLN A 21 -74.33 -41.87 -76.19
CA GLN A 21 -74.72 -41.02 -75.05
C GLN A 21 -76.22 -40.69 -75.05
N VAL A 22 -76.97 -41.36 -74.16
CA VAL A 22 -78.42 -41.17 -74.00
C VAL A 22 -78.77 -40.10 -72.96
N ASN A 23 -78.02 -39.98 -71.87
CA ASN A 23 -78.32 -39.06 -70.76
C ASN A 23 -77.27 -37.95 -70.60
N CYS A 24 -77.69 -36.83 -70.01
CA CYS A 24 -76.80 -35.76 -69.59
C CYS A 24 -75.92 -36.28 -68.43
N PRO A 25 -74.61 -36.01 -68.42
CA PRO A 25 -73.74 -36.45 -67.33
C PRO A 25 -73.91 -35.60 -66.05
N GLN A 26 -74.54 -34.43 -66.14
CA GLN A 26 -74.65 -33.45 -65.04
C GLN A 26 -76.05 -33.41 -64.41
N CYS A 27 -77.01 -34.14 -64.98
CA CYS A 27 -78.38 -34.18 -64.49
C CYS A 27 -79.10 -35.42 -65.05
N PRO A 28 -80.20 -35.89 -64.44
CA PRO A 28 -80.90 -37.10 -64.87
C PRO A 28 -81.66 -36.95 -66.22
N ALA A 29 -81.53 -35.83 -66.94
CA ALA A 29 -82.26 -35.57 -68.17
C ALA A 29 -81.77 -36.43 -69.35
N SER A 30 -82.72 -36.99 -70.10
CA SER A 30 -82.46 -37.70 -71.36
C SER A 30 -82.18 -36.73 -72.51
N LEU A 31 -81.12 -36.99 -73.29
CA LEU A 31 -80.67 -36.21 -74.44
C LEU A 31 -81.30 -36.68 -75.77
N GLN A 32 -82.03 -37.80 -75.78
CA GLN A 32 -82.67 -38.36 -76.99
C GLN A 32 -83.80 -37.45 -77.51
N GLY A 33 -84.53 -36.75 -76.63
CA GLY A 33 -85.60 -35.79 -77.01
C GLY A 33 -85.18 -34.32 -77.13
N LEU A 34 -83.96 -33.96 -76.73
CA LEU A 34 -83.50 -32.57 -76.58
C LEU A 34 -82.64 -32.08 -77.76
N LEU A 35 -83.04 -32.36 -79.01
CA LEU A 35 -82.24 -32.03 -80.21
C LEU A 35 -81.83 -30.54 -80.28
N LYS A 36 -82.70 -29.60 -79.89
CA LYS A 36 -82.41 -28.15 -79.87
C LYS A 36 -81.82 -27.63 -78.55
N SER A 37 -81.77 -28.46 -77.51
CA SER A 37 -81.46 -28.06 -76.13
C SER A 37 -80.25 -28.80 -75.55
N LYS A 38 -79.46 -29.49 -76.38
CA LYS A 38 -78.18 -30.09 -76.02
C LYS A 38 -77.00 -29.36 -76.68
N ALA A 39 -75.84 -29.40 -76.05
CA ALA A 39 -74.62 -28.80 -76.54
C ALA A 39 -73.42 -29.69 -76.22
N PHE A 40 -72.44 -29.72 -77.12
CA PHE A 40 -71.22 -30.49 -76.95
C PHE A 40 -70.20 -29.70 -76.12
N CYS A 41 -69.69 -30.30 -75.04
CA CYS A 41 -68.58 -29.76 -74.27
C CYS A 41 -67.26 -30.19 -74.91
N ILE A 42 -66.43 -29.24 -75.35
CA ILE A 42 -65.16 -29.55 -76.01
C ILE A 42 -64.12 -30.19 -75.09
N PHE A 43 -64.27 -30.01 -73.76
CA PHE A 43 -63.36 -30.57 -72.76
C PHE A 43 -63.71 -32.04 -72.46
N CYS A 44 -64.89 -32.35 -71.90
CA CYS A 44 -65.23 -33.74 -71.54
C CYS A 44 -65.70 -34.61 -72.71
N LEU A 45 -65.82 -34.01 -73.90
CA LEU A 45 -66.30 -34.64 -75.12
C LEU A 45 -67.71 -35.25 -74.99
N ASN A 46 -68.50 -34.76 -74.02
CA ASN A 46 -69.88 -35.16 -73.79
C ASN A 46 -70.85 -34.12 -74.37
N TYR A 47 -72.02 -34.58 -74.81
CA TYR A 47 -73.20 -33.73 -74.92
C TYR A 47 -73.79 -33.49 -73.53
N VAL A 48 -74.14 -32.25 -73.23
CA VAL A 48 -74.78 -31.82 -71.99
C VAL A 48 -76.02 -30.98 -72.32
N CYS A 49 -76.93 -30.80 -71.36
CA CYS A 49 -78.00 -29.83 -71.50
C CYS A 49 -77.42 -28.42 -71.70
N LYS A 50 -78.06 -27.61 -72.55
CA LYS A 50 -77.61 -26.25 -72.86
C LYS A 50 -77.54 -25.35 -71.62
N THR A 51 -78.38 -25.61 -70.61
CA THR A 51 -78.39 -24.95 -69.29
C THR A 51 -77.09 -25.15 -68.50
N HIS A 52 -76.38 -26.25 -68.76
CA HIS A 52 -75.11 -26.55 -68.11
C HIS A 52 -73.89 -26.03 -68.89
N ILE A 53 -74.09 -25.41 -70.05
CA ILE A 53 -73.02 -24.70 -70.76
C ILE A 53 -72.86 -23.32 -70.15
N VAL A 54 -71.66 -23.03 -69.65
CA VAL A 54 -71.39 -21.78 -68.91
C VAL A 54 -70.65 -20.75 -69.75
N LYS A 55 -69.69 -21.17 -70.58
CA LYS A 55 -68.84 -20.27 -71.38
C LYS A 55 -68.41 -20.92 -72.70
N LYS A 56 -67.83 -20.10 -73.58
CA LYS A 56 -67.04 -20.57 -74.71
C LYS A 56 -65.55 -20.42 -74.37
N ARG A 57 -64.72 -21.40 -74.71
CA ARG A 57 -63.26 -21.40 -74.54
C ARG A 57 -62.58 -21.86 -75.81
N LYS A 58 -61.34 -21.40 -76.03
CA LYS A 58 -60.47 -21.97 -77.08
C LYS A 58 -60.20 -23.45 -76.78
N ASP A 59 -60.19 -24.25 -77.82
CA ASP A 59 -59.81 -25.66 -77.73
C ASP A 59 -58.31 -25.74 -77.48
N PRO A 60 -57.85 -26.42 -76.41
CA PRO A 60 -56.43 -26.47 -76.08
C PRO A 60 -55.56 -27.23 -77.08
N LEU A 61 -56.13 -27.89 -78.10
CA LEU A 61 -55.39 -28.62 -79.13
C LEU A 61 -55.61 -28.09 -80.55
N ILE A 62 -56.50 -27.10 -80.73
CA ILE A 62 -56.84 -26.54 -82.05
C ILE A 62 -56.97 -25.02 -81.88
N ASP A 63 -55.91 -24.28 -82.21
CA ASP A 63 -55.72 -22.87 -81.85
C ASP A 63 -56.84 -21.92 -82.34
N ASP A 64 -57.50 -22.26 -83.46
CA ASP A 64 -58.56 -21.45 -84.07
C ASP A 64 -59.99 -21.86 -83.66
N LYS A 65 -60.14 -22.91 -82.86
CA LYS A 65 -61.45 -23.47 -82.54
C LYS A 65 -61.96 -22.99 -81.20
N ILE A 66 -63.06 -22.24 -81.22
CA ILE A 66 -63.80 -21.85 -80.01
C ILE A 66 -64.96 -22.82 -79.77
N GLY A 67 -64.95 -23.51 -78.63
CA GLY A 67 -65.98 -24.47 -78.25
C GLY A 67 -66.70 -24.13 -76.95
N LYS A 68 -67.83 -24.79 -76.70
CA LYS A 68 -68.62 -24.63 -75.48
C LYS A 68 -68.04 -25.50 -74.37
N ILE A 69 -68.05 -25.00 -73.13
CA ILE A 69 -67.63 -25.76 -71.93
C ILE A 69 -68.81 -25.92 -70.96
N CYS A 70 -68.94 -27.11 -70.38
CA CYS A 70 -69.95 -27.40 -69.35
C CYS A 70 -69.47 -26.95 -67.95
N LYS A 71 -70.41 -26.75 -67.02
CA LYS A 71 -70.16 -26.25 -65.67
C LYS A 71 -69.08 -27.05 -64.93
N GLU A 72 -69.22 -28.37 -64.81
CA GLU A 72 -68.20 -29.21 -64.15
C GLU A 72 -66.79 -29.09 -64.74
N CYS A 73 -66.67 -28.93 -66.08
CA CYS A 73 -65.35 -28.75 -66.69
C CYS A 73 -64.75 -27.38 -66.38
N GLU A 74 -65.58 -26.32 -66.31
CA GLU A 74 -65.14 -25.00 -65.87
C GLU A 74 -64.74 -25.01 -64.39
N ASP A 75 -65.56 -25.63 -63.53
CA ASP A 75 -65.31 -25.76 -62.10
C ASP A 75 -64.03 -26.56 -61.83
N ALA A 76 -63.79 -27.64 -62.58
CA ALA A 76 -62.55 -28.42 -62.49
C ALA A 76 -61.30 -27.59 -62.91
N ILE A 77 -61.41 -26.76 -63.95
CA ILE A 77 -60.33 -25.85 -64.37
C ILE A 77 -60.05 -24.80 -63.29
N LEU A 78 -61.10 -24.21 -62.70
CA LEU A 78 -60.97 -23.22 -61.63
C LEU A 78 -60.36 -23.86 -60.37
N PHE A 79 -60.86 -25.03 -59.97
CA PHE A 79 -60.32 -25.80 -58.86
C PHE A 79 -58.84 -26.11 -59.04
N GLN A 80 -58.43 -26.59 -60.22
CA GLN A 80 -57.01 -26.88 -60.50
C GLN A 80 -56.13 -25.62 -60.40
N LYS A 81 -56.62 -24.47 -60.87
CA LYS A 81 -55.91 -23.19 -60.73
C LYS A 81 -55.77 -22.75 -59.27
N ILE A 82 -56.85 -22.85 -58.50
CA ILE A 82 -56.88 -22.50 -57.08
C ILE A 82 -55.93 -23.43 -56.31
N MET A 83 -56.02 -24.74 -56.52
CA MET A 83 -55.13 -25.72 -55.89
C MET A 83 -53.66 -25.48 -56.24
N SER A 84 -53.34 -25.20 -57.50
CA SER A 84 -51.96 -24.89 -57.90
C SER A 84 -51.43 -23.63 -57.20
N LYS A 85 -52.25 -22.58 -57.02
CA LYS A 85 -51.88 -21.39 -56.24
C LYS A 85 -51.67 -21.72 -54.76
N HIS A 86 -52.55 -22.51 -54.16
CA HIS A 86 -52.41 -22.92 -52.77
C HIS A 86 -51.17 -23.78 -52.54
N GLN A 87 -50.87 -24.73 -53.42
CA GLN A 87 -49.68 -25.56 -53.34
C GLN A 87 -48.40 -24.73 -53.41
N LYS A 88 -48.33 -23.73 -54.30
CA LYS A 88 -47.21 -22.80 -54.35
C LYS A 88 -47.07 -22.00 -53.06
N LYS A 89 -48.18 -21.47 -52.54
CA LYS A 89 -48.17 -20.71 -51.28
C LYS A 89 -47.78 -21.58 -50.07
N GLU A 90 -48.22 -22.83 -50.04
CA GLU A 90 -47.84 -23.79 -49.01
C GLU A 90 -46.34 -24.09 -49.06
N GLN A 91 -45.77 -24.24 -50.26
CA GLN A 91 -44.32 -24.43 -50.42
C GLN A 91 -43.54 -23.19 -49.97
N GLU A 92 -43.93 -21.98 -50.39
CA GLU A 92 -43.31 -20.74 -49.93
C GLU A 92 -43.34 -20.61 -48.40
N LEU A 93 -44.47 -20.95 -47.77
CA LEU A 93 -44.59 -20.88 -46.30
C LEU A 93 -43.72 -21.94 -45.61
N LYS A 94 -43.55 -23.13 -46.19
CA LYS A 94 -42.65 -24.16 -45.67
C LYS A 94 -41.19 -23.72 -45.75
N GLU A 95 -40.78 -23.10 -46.85
CA GLU A 95 -39.42 -22.55 -47.03
C GLU A 95 -39.17 -21.43 -46.00
N GLN A 96 -40.10 -20.49 -45.85
CA GLN A 96 -40.01 -19.42 -44.84
C GLN A 96 -39.96 -19.97 -43.41
N TYR A 97 -40.77 -20.98 -43.10
CA TYR A 97 -40.75 -21.61 -41.79
C TYR A 97 -39.40 -22.29 -41.51
N GLN A 98 -38.84 -22.97 -42.50
CA GLN A 98 -37.53 -23.62 -42.37
C GLN A 98 -36.39 -22.61 -42.21
N GLU A 99 -36.41 -21.49 -42.93
CA GLU A 99 -35.45 -20.40 -42.76
C GLU A 99 -35.53 -19.78 -41.36
N LEU A 100 -36.73 -19.54 -40.85
CA LEU A 100 -36.95 -19.03 -39.49
C LEU A 100 -36.47 -20.03 -38.44
N GLN A 101 -36.73 -21.33 -38.64
CA GLN A 101 -36.25 -22.37 -37.73
C GLN A 101 -34.72 -22.43 -37.69
N ASN A 102 -34.06 -22.41 -38.84
CA ASN A 102 -32.59 -22.36 -38.92
C ASN A 102 -32.03 -21.11 -38.24
N THR A 103 -32.71 -19.97 -38.39
CA THR A 103 -32.31 -18.71 -37.74
C THR A 103 -32.45 -18.82 -36.23
N LEU A 104 -33.55 -19.39 -35.73
CA LEU A 104 -33.78 -19.63 -34.31
C LEU A 104 -32.70 -20.56 -33.71
N ASP A 105 -32.36 -21.64 -34.41
CA ASP A 105 -31.35 -22.58 -33.96
C ASP A 105 -29.96 -21.92 -33.88
N ASN A 106 -29.61 -21.07 -34.86
CA ASN A 106 -28.36 -20.32 -34.85
C ASN A 106 -28.31 -19.30 -33.71
N VAL A 107 -29.39 -18.53 -33.49
CA VAL A 107 -29.49 -17.57 -32.38
C VAL A 107 -29.40 -18.29 -31.03
N ASN A 108 -30.02 -19.46 -30.89
CA ASN A 108 -29.93 -20.27 -29.68
C ASN A 108 -28.50 -20.78 -29.45
N SER A 109 -27.79 -21.21 -30.49
CA SER A 109 -26.37 -21.59 -30.37
C SER A 109 -25.52 -20.41 -29.91
N GLN A 110 -25.69 -19.24 -30.53
CA GLN A 110 -24.97 -18.02 -30.14
C GLN A 110 -25.27 -17.61 -28.69
N LEU A 111 -26.52 -17.76 -28.25
CA LEU A 111 -26.90 -17.48 -26.87
C LEU A 111 -26.21 -18.45 -25.88
N GLN A 112 -26.15 -19.74 -26.19
CA GLN A 112 -25.45 -20.72 -25.35
C GLN A 112 -23.95 -20.41 -25.26
N ASP A 113 -23.32 -20.04 -26.38
CA ASP A 113 -21.91 -19.63 -26.40
C ASP A 113 -21.67 -18.39 -25.52
N LEU A 114 -22.54 -17.38 -25.62
CA LEU A 114 -22.46 -16.17 -24.79
C LEU A 114 -22.67 -16.48 -23.30
N LEU A 115 -23.61 -17.36 -22.95
CA LEU A 115 -23.82 -17.78 -21.56
C LEU A 115 -22.60 -18.52 -21.01
N SER A 116 -21.95 -19.37 -21.81
CA SER A 116 -20.71 -20.06 -21.43
C SER A 116 -19.54 -19.08 -21.21
N GLN A 117 -19.41 -18.08 -22.09
CA GLN A 117 -18.42 -17.01 -21.94
C GLN A 117 -18.68 -16.18 -20.68
N GLU A 118 -19.93 -15.83 -20.41
CA GLU A 118 -20.32 -15.09 -19.20
C GLU A 118 -19.93 -15.85 -17.92
N GLN A 119 -20.20 -17.16 -17.87
CA GLN A 119 -19.81 -18.00 -16.73
C GLN A 119 -18.29 -18.06 -16.53
N THR A 120 -17.54 -18.16 -17.64
CA THR A 120 -16.07 -18.16 -17.60
C THR A 120 -15.52 -16.84 -17.07
N ILE A 121 -16.09 -15.71 -17.52
CA ILE A 121 -15.72 -14.38 -17.05
C ILE A 121 -16.05 -14.23 -15.56
N LYS A 122 -17.25 -14.64 -15.10
CA LYS A 122 -17.64 -14.62 -13.68
C LYS A 122 -16.65 -15.40 -12.81
N TYR A 123 -16.31 -16.63 -13.22
CA TYR A 123 -15.33 -17.43 -12.51
C TYR A 123 -13.95 -16.75 -12.42
N THR A 124 -13.51 -16.12 -13.52
CA THR A 124 -12.23 -15.40 -13.56
C THR A 124 -12.23 -14.20 -12.62
N ILE A 125 -13.35 -13.45 -12.56
CA ILE A 125 -13.53 -12.32 -11.64
C ILE A 125 -13.49 -12.81 -10.19
N GLU A 126 -14.25 -13.86 -9.84
CA GLU A 126 -14.26 -14.41 -8.48
C GLU A 126 -12.88 -14.91 -8.05
N LYS A 127 -12.14 -15.56 -8.96
CA LYS A 127 -10.76 -15.98 -8.71
C LYS A 127 -9.85 -14.77 -8.45
N GLY A 128 -9.95 -13.74 -9.29
CA GLY A 128 -9.19 -12.50 -9.12
C GLY A 128 -9.50 -11.78 -7.80
N GLN A 129 -10.77 -11.75 -7.38
CA GLN A 129 -11.19 -11.17 -6.10
C GLN A 129 -10.58 -11.93 -4.92
N LYS A 130 -10.63 -13.27 -4.92
CA LYS A 130 -10.00 -14.08 -3.86
C LYS A 130 -8.50 -13.89 -3.77
N GLU A 131 -7.81 -13.80 -4.92
CA GLU A 131 -6.38 -13.51 -4.94
C GLU A 131 -6.05 -12.11 -4.43
N PHE A 132 -6.89 -11.12 -4.76
CA PHE A 132 -6.77 -9.76 -4.27
C PHE A 132 -6.95 -9.68 -2.75
N GLU A 133 -8.03 -10.27 -2.21
CA GLU A 133 -8.29 -10.32 -0.76
C GLU A 133 -7.14 -10.98 0.00
N LYS A 134 -6.59 -12.08 -0.54
CA LYS A 134 -5.43 -12.75 0.06
C LYS A 134 -4.20 -11.84 0.09
N LYS A 135 -3.91 -11.12 -1.00
CA LYS A 135 -2.79 -10.16 -1.05
C LYS A 135 -3.03 -8.95 -0.14
N GLU A 136 -4.26 -8.49 -0.02
CA GLU A 136 -4.63 -7.40 0.87
C GLU A 136 -4.41 -7.80 2.33
N GLN A 137 -4.86 -8.98 2.75
CA GLN A 137 -4.62 -9.52 4.09
C GLN A 137 -3.13 -9.67 4.39
N GLN A 138 -2.35 -10.21 3.44
CA GLN A 138 -0.89 -10.30 3.58
C GLN A 138 -0.24 -8.93 3.73
N THR A 139 -0.69 -7.95 2.94
CA THR A 139 -0.14 -6.57 3.01
C THR A 139 -0.46 -5.93 4.35
N LYS A 140 -1.69 -6.07 4.84
CA LYS A 140 -2.10 -5.60 6.17
C LYS A 140 -1.26 -6.22 7.28
N GLN A 141 -0.99 -7.53 7.20
CA GLN A 141 -0.11 -8.21 8.15
C GLN A 141 1.32 -7.66 8.08
N ASN A 142 1.89 -7.52 6.88
CA ASN A 142 3.24 -6.98 6.70
C ASN A 142 3.39 -5.54 7.23
N ILE A 143 2.37 -4.70 7.02
CA ILE A 143 2.34 -3.33 7.55
C ILE A 143 2.37 -3.37 9.08
N LYS A 144 1.50 -4.18 9.69
CA LYS A 144 1.47 -4.34 11.14
C LYS A 144 2.82 -4.83 11.70
N GLU A 145 3.42 -5.84 11.07
CA GLU A 145 4.75 -6.34 11.47
C GLU A 145 5.84 -5.26 11.33
N ALA A 146 5.74 -4.38 10.34
CA ALA A 146 6.68 -3.27 10.17
C ALA A 146 6.48 -2.18 11.23
N GLU A 147 5.23 -1.84 11.55
CA GLU A 147 4.87 -0.91 12.63
C GLU A 147 5.36 -1.44 13.99
N ASP A 148 5.11 -2.71 14.29
CA ASP A 148 5.57 -3.37 15.53
C ASP A 148 7.11 -3.32 15.66
N ARG A 149 7.84 -3.57 14.56
CA ARG A 149 9.32 -3.46 14.54
C ARG A 149 9.80 -2.02 14.70
N GLN A 150 9.09 -1.05 14.13
CA GLN A 150 9.41 0.36 14.28
C GLN A 150 9.26 0.79 15.75
N ASP A 151 8.19 0.37 16.41
CA ASP A 151 7.96 0.63 17.83
C ASP A 151 9.04 0.00 18.72
N GLN A 152 9.44 -1.24 18.42
CA GLN A 152 10.56 -1.87 19.11
C GLN A 152 11.86 -1.06 18.95
N CYS A 153 12.20 -0.65 17.72
CA CYS A 153 13.39 0.16 17.46
C CYS A 153 13.35 1.50 18.21
N ASN A 154 12.17 2.13 18.29
CA ASN A 154 11.97 3.38 19.03
C ASN A 154 12.22 3.18 20.54
N GLN A 155 11.74 2.08 21.11
CA GLN A 155 11.97 1.74 22.53
C GLN A 155 13.45 1.48 22.80
N GLU A 156 14.13 0.71 21.96
CA GLU A 156 15.57 0.44 22.07
C GLU A 156 16.39 1.73 21.97
N SER A 157 16.05 2.61 21.01
CA SER A 157 16.68 3.93 20.85
C SER A 157 16.51 4.81 22.10
N LEU A 158 15.32 4.81 22.69
CA LEU A 158 15.05 5.55 23.94
C LEU A 158 15.90 5.01 25.10
N GLN A 159 16.01 3.68 25.24
CA GLN A 159 16.84 3.05 26.28
C GLN A 159 18.32 3.39 26.11
N LEU A 160 18.85 3.29 24.90
CA LEU A 160 20.23 3.67 24.58
C LEU A 160 20.48 5.15 24.87
N SER A 161 19.54 6.03 24.52
CA SER A 161 19.61 7.46 24.84
C SER A 161 19.66 7.72 26.35
N GLN A 162 18.91 6.97 27.15
CA GLN A 162 18.95 7.07 28.62
C GLN A 162 20.28 6.56 29.19
N GLN A 163 20.81 5.44 28.67
CA GLN A 163 22.12 4.92 29.07
C GLN A 163 23.24 5.92 28.73
N TYR A 164 23.20 6.49 27.53
CA TYR A 164 24.15 7.51 27.11
C TYR A 164 24.12 8.74 28.03
N ARG A 165 22.93 9.24 28.40
CA ARG A 165 22.80 10.33 29.38
C ARG A 165 23.47 10.01 30.71
N LYS A 166 23.24 8.81 31.27
CA LYS A 166 23.89 8.37 32.51
C LYS A 166 25.42 8.34 32.40
N LEU A 167 25.95 7.86 31.28
CA LEU A 167 27.40 7.82 31.04
C LEU A 167 27.99 9.24 30.93
N VAL A 168 27.27 10.18 30.31
CA VAL A 168 27.69 11.59 30.23
C VAL A 168 27.69 12.22 31.63
N GLU A 169 26.66 11.99 32.43
CA GLU A 169 26.59 12.46 33.83
C GLU A 169 27.73 11.88 34.69
N GLU A 170 28.01 10.57 34.56
CA GLU A 170 29.11 9.91 35.26
C GLU A 170 30.47 10.49 34.83
N LYS A 171 30.67 10.71 33.53
CA LYS A 171 31.88 11.35 33.01
C LYS A 171 32.05 12.75 33.59
N GLN A 172 31.01 13.58 33.55
CA GLN A 172 31.06 14.94 34.11
C GLN A 172 31.38 14.93 35.62
N THR A 173 30.85 13.95 36.36
CA THR A 173 31.14 13.79 37.79
C THR A 173 32.60 13.44 38.02
N LYS A 174 33.13 12.44 37.30
CA LYS A 174 34.55 12.06 37.37
C LYS A 174 35.49 13.18 36.92
N GLU A 175 35.08 13.98 35.94
CA GLU A 175 35.85 15.12 35.46
C GLU A 175 35.94 16.22 36.55
N LYS A 176 34.86 16.48 37.29
CA LYS A 176 34.86 17.37 38.46
C LYS A 176 35.70 16.82 39.61
N GLU A 177 35.60 15.52 39.92
CA GLU A 177 36.44 14.88 40.93
C GLU A 177 37.93 14.99 40.57
N LYS A 178 38.27 14.77 39.30
CA LYS A 178 39.63 14.96 38.79
C LYS A 178 40.10 16.40 39.00
N GLN A 179 39.29 17.40 38.67
CA GLN A 179 39.63 18.82 38.90
C GLN A 179 39.87 19.11 40.38
N ALA A 180 39.00 18.62 41.27
CA ALA A 180 39.17 18.81 42.72
C ALA A 180 40.42 18.11 43.28
N LEU A 181 40.77 16.92 42.76
CA LEU A 181 42.01 16.24 43.12
C LEU A 181 43.25 16.99 42.59
N GLN A 182 43.15 17.59 41.41
CA GLN A 182 44.22 18.38 40.81
C GLN A 182 44.49 19.66 41.61
N GLU A 183 43.45 20.38 42.04
CA GLU A 183 43.56 21.52 42.95
C GLU A 183 44.19 21.13 44.30
N LYS A 184 43.79 19.99 44.88
CA LYS A 184 44.41 19.48 46.11
C LYS A 184 45.89 19.16 45.91
N HIS A 185 46.24 18.57 44.77
CA HIS A 185 47.63 18.27 44.45
C HIS A 185 48.47 19.55 44.31
N GLU A 186 47.96 20.57 43.62
CA GLU A 186 48.61 21.88 43.50
C GLU A 186 48.81 22.55 44.86
N ASN A 187 47.81 22.50 45.75
CA ASN A 187 47.93 23.02 47.12
C ASN A 187 49.02 22.29 47.93
N ILE A 188 49.10 20.95 47.82
CA ILE A 188 50.14 20.17 48.49
C ILE A 188 51.52 20.52 47.93
N GLN A 189 51.65 20.66 46.60
CA GLN A 189 52.92 21.10 45.99
C GLN A 189 53.35 22.48 46.48
N GLN A 190 52.42 23.42 46.66
CA GLN A 190 52.72 24.73 47.24
C GLN A 190 53.17 24.62 48.71
N GLN A 191 52.51 23.78 49.51
CA GLN A 191 52.93 23.52 50.90
C GLN A 191 54.32 22.87 50.97
N GLU A 192 54.62 21.93 50.08
CA GLU A 192 55.93 21.30 49.97
C GLU A 192 57.02 22.32 49.63
N GLN A 193 56.76 23.22 48.67
CA GLN A 193 57.68 24.32 48.35
C GLN A 193 57.90 25.26 49.54
N GLN A 194 56.84 25.60 50.28
CA GLN A 194 56.95 26.45 51.47
C GLN A 194 57.83 25.80 52.55
N ILE A 195 57.61 24.51 52.82
CA ILE A 195 58.43 23.75 53.78
C ILE A 195 59.88 23.67 53.32
N LEU A 196 60.14 23.50 52.03
CA LEU A 196 61.50 23.50 51.49
C LEU A 196 62.20 24.85 51.70
N ILE A 197 61.48 25.96 51.56
CA ILE A 197 61.99 27.31 51.87
C ILE A 197 62.29 27.43 53.37
N GLU A 198 61.35 27.03 54.24
CA GLU A 198 61.56 27.05 55.70
C GLU A 198 62.76 26.20 56.12
N ILE A 199 62.97 25.02 55.51
CA ILE A 199 64.14 24.18 55.74
C ILE A 199 65.42 24.93 55.34
N GLN A 200 65.43 25.61 54.19
CA GLN A 200 66.59 26.40 53.75
C GLN A 200 66.88 27.54 54.73
N GLU A 201 65.86 28.27 55.17
CA GLU A 201 66.02 29.35 56.17
C GLU A 201 66.57 28.81 57.51
N ILE A 202 66.07 27.67 57.99
CA ILE A 202 66.59 27.01 59.19
C ILE A 202 68.06 26.59 59.00
N GLN A 203 68.42 26.05 57.82
CA GLN A 203 69.80 25.68 57.52
C GLN A 203 70.74 26.91 57.51
N GLU A 204 70.30 28.04 56.96
CA GLU A 204 71.06 29.30 57.00
C GLU A 204 71.21 29.83 58.43
N ASN A 205 70.15 29.77 59.24
CA ASN A 205 70.20 30.12 60.65
C ASN A 205 71.18 29.23 61.44
N ILE A 206 71.15 27.91 61.22
CA ILE A 206 72.10 26.97 61.82
C ILE A 206 73.53 27.32 61.41
N LYS A 207 73.77 27.66 60.14
CA LYS A 207 75.09 28.08 59.66
C LYS A 207 75.57 29.33 60.39
N THR A 208 74.71 30.34 60.52
CA THR A 208 75.00 31.60 61.22
C THR A 208 75.30 31.37 62.70
N VAL A 209 74.52 30.51 63.37
CA VAL A 209 74.75 30.12 64.77
C VAL A 209 76.08 29.37 64.91
N ASN A 210 76.40 28.45 64.00
CA ASN A 210 77.68 27.75 64.01
C ASN A 210 78.87 28.68 63.79
N GLU A 211 78.76 29.66 62.90
CA GLU A 211 79.77 30.72 62.73
C GLU A 211 79.92 31.54 64.01
N THR A 212 78.82 31.87 64.69
CA THR A 212 78.83 32.57 65.98
C THR A 212 79.48 31.72 67.07
N ILE A 213 79.14 30.42 67.17
CA ILE A 213 79.79 29.47 68.09
C ILE A 213 81.28 29.38 67.79
N SER A 214 81.68 29.34 66.52
CA SER A 214 83.09 29.32 66.12
C SER A 214 83.81 30.59 66.59
N ASN A 215 83.22 31.76 66.37
CA ASN A 215 83.75 33.04 66.84
C ASN A 215 83.88 33.09 68.37
N VAL A 216 82.83 32.70 69.10
CA VAL A 216 82.85 32.62 70.57
C VAL A 216 83.88 31.62 71.04
N THR A 217 84.04 30.47 70.36
CA THR A 217 85.06 29.47 70.70
C THR A 217 86.47 30.03 70.48
N GLN A 218 86.69 30.79 69.40
CA GLN A 218 87.96 31.49 69.17
C GLN A 218 88.21 32.57 70.22
N GLU A 219 87.19 33.33 70.62
CA GLU A 219 87.28 34.30 71.71
C GLU A 219 87.60 33.63 73.05
N ILE A 220 86.93 32.53 73.40
CA ILE A 220 87.24 31.72 74.59
C ILE A 220 88.69 31.21 74.52
N ALA A 221 89.15 30.73 73.36
CA ALA A 221 90.54 30.30 73.18
C ALA A 221 91.54 31.46 73.36
N ARG A 222 91.22 32.66 72.87
CA ARG A 222 92.01 33.89 73.09
C ARG A 222 92.01 34.30 74.56
N ILE A 223 90.86 34.26 75.25
CA ILE A 223 90.75 34.56 76.67
C ILE A 223 91.55 33.55 77.49
N ASN A 224 91.48 32.25 77.19
CA ASN A 224 92.28 31.21 77.85
C ASN A 224 93.79 31.38 77.58
N TYR A 225 94.17 31.83 76.39
CA TYR A 225 95.56 32.16 76.07
C TYR A 225 96.05 33.38 76.84
N ASN A 226 95.21 34.41 76.97
CA ASN A 226 95.48 35.60 77.78
C ASN A 226 95.47 35.29 79.29
N GLN A 227 94.64 34.35 79.78
CA GLN A 227 94.68 33.87 81.16
C GLN A 227 95.95 33.07 81.44
N LYS A 228 96.44 32.24 80.52
CA LYS A 228 97.76 31.59 80.66
C LYS A 228 98.93 32.58 80.59
N SER A 229 98.74 33.74 79.95
CA SER A 229 99.67 34.86 79.95
C SER A 229 99.64 35.62 81.28
N GLU A 230 98.45 35.88 81.85
CA GLU A 230 98.31 36.53 83.16
C GLU A 230 98.64 35.61 84.35
N GLU A 231 98.50 34.28 84.23
CA GLU A 231 98.92 33.31 85.26
C GLU A 231 100.44 33.20 85.40
N LYS A 232 101.22 33.61 84.38
CA LYS A 232 102.68 33.76 84.53
C LYS A 232 103.11 35.07 85.20
N GLU A 233 102.22 36.07 85.29
CA GLU A 233 102.49 37.34 85.98
C GLU A 233 101.84 37.46 87.38
N LYS A 234 100.80 36.67 87.69
CA LYS A 234 100.06 36.74 88.97
C LYS A 234 100.46 35.71 90.04
N GLN A 235 101.61 35.03 89.91
CA GLN A 235 102.23 34.29 91.04
C GLN A 235 103.02 35.20 92.01
N SER A 236 103.07 36.51 91.77
CA SER A 236 103.95 37.42 92.54
C SER A 236 103.26 38.31 93.57
N LEU A 237 101.95 38.59 93.53
CA LEU A 237 101.40 39.72 94.31
C LEU A 237 99.91 39.53 94.68
N PHE A 238 99.62 39.41 95.98
CA PHE A 238 98.29 39.48 96.61
C PHE A 238 97.58 38.16 96.95
N ALA A 239 98.13 37.52 97.98
CA ALA A 239 97.30 37.08 99.10
C ALA A 239 96.47 38.26 99.67
N ARG A 240 95.27 37.94 100.17
CA ARG A 240 94.25 38.78 100.86
C ARG A 240 93.25 39.49 99.93
N TYR A 241 92.05 38.94 99.81
CA TYR A 241 90.79 39.60 100.20
C TYR A 241 89.61 38.59 100.18
N THR A 242 88.99 38.50 101.35
CA THR A 242 87.74 37.86 101.83
C THR A 242 86.49 37.99 100.92
N GLN A 243 85.70 36.92 100.76
CA GLN A 243 84.36 36.60 101.34
C GLN A 243 83.09 37.25 100.73
N SER A 244 82.08 36.37 100.52
CA SER A 244 80.63 36.54 100.69
C SER A 244 79.75 37.20 99.60
N GLY A 245 78.81 36.41 99.04
CA GLY A 245 77.37 36.61 99.31
C GLY A 245 76.41 37.09 98.21
N VAL A 246 75.35 36.27 98.00
CA VAL A 246 73.91 36.61 97.82
C VAL A 246 73.37 37.07 96.44
N GLY A 247 72.25 36.47 96.00
CA GLY A 247 71.28 37.09 95.07
C GLY A 247 70.29 36.14 94.37
N THR A 248 69.01 36.21 94.74
CA THR A 248 67.82 35.44 94.31
C THR A 248 67.02 36.13 93.19
N ILE A 249 66.04 35.44 92.54
CA ILE A 249 64.61 35.85 92.34
C ILE A 249 63.79 34.71 91.66
N GLN A 250 62.48 34.74 91.88
CA GLN A 250 61.45 33.69 91.86
C GLN A 250 60.15 34.22 91.14
N ILE A 251 59.23 33.33 90.69
CA ILE A 251 57.72 33.46 90.58
C ILE A 251 57.14 34.20 89.30
N ASP A 252 55.98 33.93 88.64
CA ASP A 252 54.80 33.01 88.77
C ASP A 252 54.07 32.73 87.42
N SER A 253 53.07 31.85 87.53
CA SER A 253 52.06 31.26 86.65
C SER A 253 50.79 32.08 86.28
N LYS A 254 50.03 31.50 85.32
CA LYS A 254 48.58 31.65 84.96
C LYS A 254 48.17 32.62 83.83
N GLN A 255 47.50 32.08 82.79
CA GLN A 255 46.05 32.25 82.58
C GLN A 255 45.50 31.33 81.45
N VAL A 256 44.34 30.75 81.76
CA VAL A 256 43.41 29.94 80.94
C VAL A 256 42.31 30.86 80.42
N SER A 257 41.73 30.63 79.24
CA SER A 257 40.30 30.85 78.94
C SER A 257 39.88 30.28 77.57
N GLU A 258 39.00 29.27 77.60
CA GLU A 258 38.05 28.92 76.53
C GLU A 258 36.92 29.96 76.47
N ILE A 259 36.40 30.28 75.27
CA ILE A 259 34.98 30.68 75.07
C ILE A 259 34.47 30.21 73.69
N ILE A 260 33.41 29.39 73.72
CA ILE A 260 32.40 29.12 72.67
C ILE A 260 31.15 29.95 73.08
N PRO A 261 30.35 30.63 72.21
CA PRO A 261 29.24 29.97 71.49
C PRO A 261 28.70 30.54 70.16
N ARG A 262 28.03 29.67 69.39
CA ARG A 262 26.98 29.93 68.38
C ARG A 262 25.63 30.19 69.10
N PRO A 263 24.66 30.96 68.56
CA PRO A 263 23.72 30.38 67.57
C PRO A 263 23.05 31.32 66.53
N THR A 264 22.34 30.65 65.63
CA THR A 264 21.42 30.93 64.48
C THR A 264 20.48 32.16 64.48
N ILE A 265 20.11 32.67 63.28
CA ILE A 265 18.76 32.55 62.61
C ILE A 265 18.69 33.29 61.24
N GLN A 266 17.97 32.65 60.32
CA GLN A 266 17.40 32.96 58.99
C GLN A 266 17.06 34.43 58.59
N LYS A 267 17.22 34.78 57.30
CA LYS A 267 16.11 34.97 56.30
C LYS A 267 16.58 35.44 54.91
N ASN A 268 16.10 34.71 53.90
CA ASN A 268 15.83 35.03 52.49
C ASN A 268 16.17 36.42 51.91
N LYS A 269 16.80 36.41 50.71
CA LYS A 269 16.31 37.19 49.56
C LYS A 269 16.63 36.49 48.24
N LYS A 270 15.57 36.27 47.46
CA LYS A 270 15.55 35.87 46.05
C LYS A 270 16.38 36.88 45.21
N GLN A 271 17.15 36.37 44.25
CA GLN A 271 17.35 37.07 42.99
C GLN A 271 17.02 36.11 41.85
N ILE A 272 16.08 36.58 41.04
CA ILE A 272 15.61 36.03 39.78
C ILE A 272 16.50 36.66 38.71
N LEU A 273 16.99 35.87 37.77
CA LEU A 273 17.53 36.37 36.50
C LEU A 273 17.17 35.38 35.39
N ASP A 274 16.13 35.80 34.67
CA ASP A 274 15.83 35.69 33.24
C ASP A 274 16.23 34.44 32.45
N GLN A 275 15.17 33.74 32.01
CA GLN A 275 15.12 32.97 30.77
C GLN A 275 15.27 33.91 29.55
N PRO A 276 15.84 33.45 28.43
CA PRO A 276 15.33 33.80 27.12
C PRO A 276 14.21 32.83 26.75
N ASP A 277 13.02 33.38 26.59
CA ASP A 277 11.87 32.74 25.97
C ASP A 277 12.04 32.72 24.44
N ARG A 278 11.71 31.55 23.86
CA ARG A 278 11.27 31.30 22.47
C ARG A 278 12.25 31.39 21.30
N GLY A 279 12.31 30.28 20.57
CA GLY A 279 12.61 30.23 19.15
C GLY A 279 12.58 28.79 18.63
N GLU A 280 11.38 28.30 18.29
CA GLU A 280 11.06 27.38 17.17
C GLU A 280 11.95 26.12 17.03
N GLY A 281 11.43 24.93 17.26
CA GLY A 281 10.51 24.32 16.31
C GLY A 281 11.29 23.45 15.31
N PHE A 282 11.16 22.13 15.47
CA PHE A 282 11.16 21.12 14.40
C PHE A 282 11.96 21.41 13.11
N CYS A 283 13.05 20.67 12.87
CA CYS A 283 13.63 20.52 11.53
C CYS A 283 13.60 19.05 11.08
N CYS A 284 12.45 18.63 10.55
CA CYS A 284 12.32 17.47 9.66
C CYS A 284 11.64 17.95 8.38
N MET A 285 12.37 18.63 7.49
CA MET A 285 11.91 18.86 6.12
C MET A 285 12.45 17.78 5.20
N SER A 286 11.52 16.96 4.75
CA SER A 286 11.61 15.99 3.68
C SER A 286 12.27 16.57 2.44
N ILE A 287 13.38 15.96 2.00
CA ILE A 287 13.85 16.13 0.62
C ILE A 287 13.02 15.16 -0.24
N ILE A 288 11.97 15.68 -0.87
CA ILE A 288 11.39 15.07 -2.07
C ILE A 288 11.94 15.83 -3.27
N PRO A 289 12.77 15.23 -4.15
CA PRO A 289 12.96 15.79 -5.47
C PRO A 289 11.69 15.56 -6.28
N SER A 290 10.94 16.65 -6.47
CA SER A 290 9.88 16.75 -7.47
C SER A 290 10.50 16.54 -8.86
N ASN A 291 10.40 15.32 -9.39
CA ASN A 291 10.65 15.06 -10.81
C ASN A 291 9.31 15.00 -11.56
N SER A 292 8.77 16.19 -11.82
CA SER A 292 7.85 16.42 -12.93
C SER A 292 8.62 16.32 -14.25
N LYS A 293 8.54 15.19 -14.96
CA LYS A 293 8.66 15.20 -16.43
C LYS A 293 7.59 14.33 -17.07
N LYS A 294 6.52 15.02 -17.44
CA LYS A 294 5.71 14.76 -18.63
C LYS A 294 6.64 14.40 -19.80
N LYS A 295 6.50 13.21 -20.39
CA LYS A 295 6.94 12.96 -21.77
C LYS A 295 5.98 12.00 -22.46
N LYS A 296 5.49 12.48 -23.60
CA LYS A 296 4.62 11.80 -24.56
C LYS A 296 5.25 10.49 -25.05
N GLY A 297 4.41 9.48 -25.27
CA GLY A 297 4.70 8.19 -25.88
C GLY A 297 3.47 7.32 -25.74
#